data_AF-A0A5M9MS91-F1
#
_entry.id   AF-A0A5M9MS91-F1
#
_cell.length_a   1.000
_cell.length_b   1.000
_cell.length_c   1.000
_cell.angle_alpha   90.00
_cell.angle_beta   90.00
_cell.angle_gamma   90.00
#
_symmetry.space_group_name_H-M   'P 1'
#
loop_
_entity.id
_entity.type
_entity.pdbx_description
1 polymer ?
#
loop_
_entity_poly.entity_id
_entity_poly.type
_entity_poly.pdbx_seq_one_letter_code
_entity_poly.pdbx_strand_id
1 'polypeptide(L)'
;MGLMYPAWDSPDQCRGYTTHAIYALFIFCHTNDASNDLNFIVHFDERVLSHEKVLQLLGLLEFVLRQVCCSPKATLSEIDLVSPNDWKQLARWNAAIPPAHETTLHEMVLKFRGCQPDKPAVSTWDGGLSYLEIDDVSANLARLLMERGIEIGDLVGVCLEKSRWATVVLLAVLRAGGACVMLDPGLPRGRVEEMIRRSMPKIVLATETQNGLVSDLDTPVTLITDMFMQSLPREDKFCLPSDSSSCALFVLFTSGSTGTPKALVLEHRNLCTSIRDHRSGMNISGESRGLHFAAYAFDISIYEVFNVLSCGGCLCILSESQRMNGLSEFIVAQRIN
;
A
#
# COMPACT_ATOMS: atom_id res chain seq x y z
N MET A 1 44.88 -12.55 -2.54
CA MET A 1 45.77 -11.38 -2.77
C MET A 1 45.19 -10.26 -1.93
N GLY A 2 45.90 -9.81 -0.90
CA GLY A 2 45.44 -8.73 -0.04
C GLY A 2 45.55 -7.40 -0.78
N LEU A 3 44.54 -6.53 -0.65
CA LEU A 3 44.62 -5.16 -1.11
C LEU A 3 45.67 -4.44 -0.25
N MET A 4 46.88 -4.34 -0.78
CA MET A 4 47.93 -3.50 -0.24
C MET A 4 47.67 -2.10 -0.80
N TYR A 5 47.23 -1.18 0.06
CA TYR A 5 47.17 0.23 -0.30
C TYR A 5 48.61 0.73 -0.47
N PRO A 6 49.04 1.21 -1.65
CA PRO A 6 50.31 1.91 -1.75
C PRO A 6 50.16 3.25 -1.01
N ALA A 7 51.03 3.50 -0.04
CA ALA A 7 51.33 4.86 0.38
C ALA A 7 52.04 5.54 -0.81
N TRP A 8 51.46 6.62 -1.33
CA TRP A 8 51.94 7.29 -2.55
C TRP A 8 53.04 8.30 -2.23
N ASP A 9 54.31 7.90 -2.34
CA ASP A 9 55.44 8.82 -2.48
C ASP A 9 55.71 9.10 -3.96
N SER A 10 54.88 9.94 -4.60
CA SER A 10 55.29 10.93 -5.63
C SER A 10 54.06 11.51 -6.35
N PRO A 11 53.79 12.83 -6.23
CA PRO A 11 52.65 13.50 -6.88
C PRO A 11 52.75 13.68 -8.41
N ASP A 12 53.85 13.26 -9.04
CA ASP A 12 54.23 13.76 -10.36
C ASP A 12 53.85 12.86 -11.55
N GLN A 13 53.42 11.61 -11.35
CA GLN A 13 53.01 10.73 -12.47
C GLN A 13 51.56 10.94 -12.95
N CYS A 14 50.71 11.65 -12.21
CA CYS A 14 49.28 11.83 -12.53
C CYS A 14 48.88 13.25 -12.98
N ARG A 15 49.82 14.20 -13.10
CA ARG A 15 49.51 15.62 -13.40
C ARG A 15 48.90 15.88 -14.79
N GLY A 16 48.95 14.93 -15.72
CA GLY A 16 48.43 15.09 -17.08
C GLY A 16 46.92 14.85 -17.25
N TYR A 17 46.29 14.07 -16.36
CA TYR A 17 44.93 13.54 -16.59
C TYR A 17 43.84 14.25 -15.77
N THR A 18 44.22 14.95 -14.70
CA THR A 18 43.29 15.66 -13.81
C THR A 18 42.71 16.94 -14.42
N THR A 19 43.32 17.49 -15.46
CA THR A 19 42.93 18.79 -16.04
C THR A 19 41.71 18.73 -16.96
N HIS A 20 41.19 17.53 -17.30
CA HIS A 20 40.06 17.38 -18.24
C HIS A 20 39.12 16.21 -17.88
N ALA A 21 38.93 15.90 -16.60
CA ALA A 21 37.97 14.87 -16.20
C ALA A 21 36.52 15.40 -16.35
N ILE A 22 35.96 15.30 -17.55
CA ILE A 22 34.60 15.81 -17.90
C ILE A 22 33.49 14.81 -17.47
N TYR A 23 33.85 13.60 -17.06
CA TYR A 23 32.91 12.52 -16.71
C TYR A 23 32.91 12.24 -15.21
N ALA A 24 31.76 11.80 -14.70
CA ALA A 24 31.55 11.55 -13.27
C ALA A 24 32.38 10.39 -12.70
N LEU A 25 32.83 9.45 -13.55
CA LEU A 25 33.66 8.30 -13.18
C LEU A 25 34.61 7.96 -14.33
N PHE A 26 35.89 7.84 -14.01
CA PHE A 26 36.93 7.33 -14.88
C PHE A 26 37.67 6.20 -14.18
N ILE A 27 37.87 5.10 -14.90
CA ILE A 27 38.63 3.95 -14.42
C ILE A 27 39.75 3.71 -15.43
N PHE A 28 40.99 3.90 -15.01
CA PHE A 28 42.17 3.50 -15.76
C PHE A 28 42.59 2.11 -15.31
N CYS A 29 42.77 1.20 -16.25
CA CYS A 29 43.30 -0.14 -16.00
C CYS A 29 44.69 -0.24 -16.61
N HIS A 30 45.69 -0.51 -15.78
CA HIS A 30 47.07 -0.74 -16.19
C HIS A 30 47.42 -2.21 -15.98
N THR A 31 47.87 -2.87 -17.04
CA THR A 31 48.44 -4.22 -16.95
C THR A 31 49.91 -4.11 -16.55
N ASN A 32 50.34 -4.92 -15.57
CA ASN A 32 51.75 -5.09 -15.28
C ASN A 32 52.23 -6.44 -15.84
N ASP A 33 52.86 -6.40 -17.02
CA ASP A 33 53.30 -7.60 -17.74
C ASP A 33 54.33 -8.44 -16.96
N ALA A 34 55.07 -7.82 -16.03
CA ALA A 34 56.07 -8.53 -15.22
C ALA A 34 55.46 -9.28 -14.03
N SER A 35 54.37 -8.78 -13.44
CA SER A 35 53.70 -9.40 -12.28
C SER A 35 52.38 -10.08 -12.61
N ASN A 36 51.89 -9.95 -13.84
CA ASN A 36 50.59 -10.43 -14.30
C ASN A 36 49.41 -9.88 -13.47
N ASP A 37 49.56 -8.65 -12.96
CA ASP A 37 48.55 -7.95 -12.16
C ASP A 37 47.82 -6.88 -12.98
N LEU A 38 46.56 -6.62 -12.59
CA LEU A 38 45.77 -5.49 -13.07
C LEU A 38 45.71 -4.41 -11.99
N ASN A 39 46.18 -3.21 -12.31
CA ASN A 39 46.09 -2.04 -11.43
C ASN A 39 45.00 -1.10 -11.92
N PHE A 40 44.06 -0.75 -11.03
CA PHE A 40 42.99 0.18 -11.34
C PHE A 40 43.22 1.53 -10.64
N ILE A 41 43.23 2.62 -11.41
CA ILE A 41 43.23 3.99 -10.89
C ILE A 41 41.86 4.59 -11.20
N VAL A 42 41.19 5.09 -10.17
CA VAL A 42 39.83 5.61 -10.30
C VAL A 42 39.77 7.07 -9.93
N HIS A 43 39.22 7.88 -10.83
CA HIS A 43 38.89 9.28 -10.59
C HIS A 43 37.38 9.45 -10.68
N PHE A 44 36.78 10.15 -9.73
CA PHE A 44 35.33 10.37 -9.72
C PHE A 44 34.98 11.74 -9.15
N ASP A 45 33.83 12.26 -9.52
CA ASP A 45 33.27 13.50 -8.96
C ASP A 45 32.46 13.16 -7.70
N GLU A 46 32.95 13.57 -6.53
CA GLU A 46 32.31 13.32 -5.24
C GLU A 46 30.92 13.96 -5.10
N ARG A 47 30.59 14.95 -5.95
CA ARG A 47 29.25 15.56 -6.00
C ARG A 47 28.25 14.64 -6.69
N VAL A 48 28.72 13.67 -7.47
CA VAL A 48 27.89 12.73 -8.25
C VAL A 48 27.93 11.33 -7.64
N LEU A 49 29.11 10.86 -7.22
CA LEU A 49 29.33 9.53 -6.67
C LEU A 49 29.99 9.62 -5.29
N SER A 50 29.40 8.96 -4.29
CA SER A 50 30.07 8.82 -3.00
C SER A 50 31.24 7.84 -3.10
N HIS A 51 32.24 8.02 -2.23
CA HIS A 51 33.38 7.11 -2.14
C HIS A 51 32.94 5.65 -1.87
N GLU A 52 31.92 5.44 -1.04
CA GLU A 52 31.35 4.11 -0.78
C GLU A 52 30.78 3.46 -2.06
N LYS A 53 30.05 4.24 -2.88
CA LYS A 53 29.48 3.78 -4.14
C LYS A 53 30.59 3.35 -5.11
N VAL A 54 31.68 4.12 -5.18
CA VAL A 54 32.83 3.82 -6.05
C VAL A 54 33.52 2.53 -5.60
N LEU A 55 33.71 2.33 -4.29
CA LEU A 55 34.26 1.08 -3.76
C LEU A 55 33.37 -0.13 -4.07
N GLN A 56 32.04 0.02 -3.96
CA GLN A 56 31.10 -1.04 -4.35
C GLN A 56 31.21 -1.38 -5.83
N LEU A 57 31.29 -0.37 -6.71
CA LEU A 57 31.47 -0.56 -8.15
C LEU A 57 32.79 -1.27 -8.47
N LEU A 58 33.88 -0.91 -7.79
CA LEU A 58 35.18 -1.56 -7.99
C LEU A 58 35.18 -3.01 -7.50
N GLY A 59 34.54 -3.28 -6.36
CA GLY A 59 34.36 -4.65 -5.89
C GLY A 59 33.56 -5.52 -6.86
N LEU A 60 32.51 -4.95 -7.48
CA LEU A 60 31.75 -5.63 -8.52
C LEU A 60 32.58 -5.84 -9.80
N LEU A 61 33.33 -4.83 -10.23
CA LEU A 61 34.23 -4.95 -11.39
C LEU A 61 35.25 -6.06 -11.18
N GLU A 62 35.89 -6.11 -10.01
CA GLU A 62 36.81 -7.18 -9.65
C GLU A 62 36.12 -8.55 -9.71
N PHE A 63 34.92 -8.66 -9.12
CA PHE A 63 34.15 -9.90 -9.10
C PHE A 63 33.82 -10.41 -10.51
N VAL A 64 33.39 -9.51 -11.40
CA VAL A 64 33.08 -9.84 -12.80
C VAL A 64 34.34 -10.22 -13.57
N LEU A 65 35.43 -9.47 -13.43
CA LEU A 65 36.70 -9.77 -14.11
C LEU A 65 37.22 -11.16 -13.72
N ARG A 66 37.11 -11.55 -12.45
CA ARG A 66 37.49 -12.90 -12.00
C ARG A 66 36.66 -13.98 -12.68
N GLN A 67 35.35 -13.79 -12.84
CA GLN A 67 34.49 -14.75 -13.54
C GLN A 67 34.88 -14.90 -15.01
N VAL A 68 35.09 -13.78 -15.71
CA VAL A 68 35.50 -13.79 -17.13
C VAL A 68 36.85 -14.50 -17.31
N CYS A 69 37.80 -14.25 -16.41
CA CYS A 69 39.12 -14.89 -16.46
C CYS A 69 39.06 -16.40 -16.16
N CYS A 70 38.21 -16.83 -15.22
CA CYS A 70 38.09 -18.25 -14.85
C CYS A 70 37.23 -19.06 -15.84
N SER A 71 36.28 -18.43 -16.52
CA SER A 71 35.33 -19.08 -17.43
C SER A 71 35.26 -18.34 -18.79
N PRO A 72 36.32 -18.37 -19.61
CA PRO A 72 36.40 -17.55 -20.84
C PRO A 72 35.41 -17.96 -21.94
N LYS A 73 34.75 -19.12 -21.80
CA LYS A 73 33.68 -19.58 -22.70
C LYS A 73 32.28 -19.27 -22.20
N ALA A 74 32.16 -18.71 -20.99
CA ALA A 74 30.86 -18.33 -20.44
C ALA A 74 30.22 -17.24 -21.30
N THR A 75 28.91 -17.32 -21.50
CA THR A 75 28.16 -16.25 -22.16
C THR A 75 27.97 -15.08 -21.20
N LEU A 76 27.70 -13.87 -21.72
CA LEU A 76 27.46 -12.70 -20.86
C LEU A 76 26.30 -12.90 -19.88
N SER A 77 25.29 -13.70 -20.23
CA SER A 77 24.17 -14.05 -19.35
C SER A 77 24.51 -15.00 -18.20
N GLU A 78 25.68 -15.66 -18.25
CA GLU A 78 26.17 -16.58 -17.22
C GLU A 78 27.07 -15.87 -16.20
N ILE A 79 27.37 -14.58 -16.41
CA ILE A 79 28.15 -13.77 -15.48
C ILE A 79 27.22 -13.22 -14.40
N ASP A 80 27.51 -13.53 -13.14
CA ASP A 80 26.80 -12.97 -12.01
C ASP A 80 27.19 -11.51 -11.78
N LEU A 81 26.19 -10.63 -11.74
CA LEU A 81 26.36 -9.21 -11.41
C LEU A 81 26.04 -8.88 -9.93
N VAL A 82 25.77 -9.90 -9.13
CA VAL A 82 25.51 -9.78 -7.69
C VAL A 82 26.61 -10.53 -6.96
N SER A 83 27.56 -9.80 -6.38
CA SER A 83 28.70 -10.39 -5.69
C SER A 83 28.27 -11.08 -4.39
N PRO A 84 29.12 -11.94 -3.80
CA PRO A 84 28.86 -12.52 -2.48
C PRO A 84 28.68 -11.46 -1.38
N ASN A 85 29.29 -10.27 -1.51
CA ASN A 85 29.09 -9.17 -0.57
C ASN A 85 27.71 -8.52 -0.76
N ASP A 86 27.25 -8.39 -2.00
CA ASP A 86 25.90 -7.89 -2.31
C ASP A 86 24.83 -8.84 -1.75
N TRP A 87 25.00 -10.15 -1.91
CA TRP A 87 24.11 -11.15 -1.30
C TRP A 87 24.09 -11.06 0.22
N LYS A 88 25.23 -10.84 0.88
CA LYS A 88 25.27 -10.59 2.33
C LYS A 88 24.51 -9.32 2.70
N GLN A 89 24.63 -8.26 1.90
CA GLN A 89 23.91 -7.01 2.13
C GLN A 89 22.40 -7.17 1.92
N LEU A 90 21.98 -7.84 0.85
CA LEU A 90 20.58 -8.18 0.58
C LEU A 90 19.98 -9.05 1.70
N ALA A 91 20.74 -10.04 2.19
CA ALA A 91 20.33 -10.86 3.32
C ALA A 91 20.17 -10.03 4.61
N ARG A 92 21.05 -9.05 4.84
CA ARG A 92 20.91 -8.12 5.99
C ARG A 92 19.67 -7.24 5.86
N TRP A 93 19.40 -6.67 4.68
CA TRP A 93 18.21 -5.84 4.45
C TRP A 93 16.91 -6.62 4.62
N ASN A 94 16.91 -7.92 4.28
CA ASN A 94 15.74 -8.79 4.40
C ASN A 94 15.77 -9.69 5.65
N ALA A 95 16.66 -9.43 6.61
CA ALA A 95 16.87 -10.30 7.77
C ALA A 95 15.65 -10.32 8.72
N ALA A 96 14.94 -9.20 8.81
CA ALA A 96 13.76 -9.06 9.65
C ALA A 96 12.49 -9.19 8.81
N ILE A 97 11.87 -10.37 8.85
CA ILE A 97 10.54 -10.58 8.30
C ILE A 97 9.55 -10.52 9.47
N PRO A 98 8.65 -9.55 9.51
CA PRO A 98 7.69 -9.46 10.60
C PRO A 98 6.71 -10.65 10.55
N PRO A 99 6.30 -11.21 11.71
CA PRO A 99 5.36 -12.32 11.74
C PRO A 99 3.98 -11.84 11.26
N ALA A 100 3.22 -12.69 10.57
CA ALA A 100 1.86 -12.33 10.17
C ALA A 100 0.98 -11.95 11.39
N HIS A 101 0.13 -10.93 11.22
CA HIS A 101 -0.88 -10.57 12.21
C HIS A 101 -2.18 -11.31 11.91
N GLU A 102 -2.38 -12.45 12.58
CA GLU A 102 -3.54 -13.32 12.40
C GLU A 102 -4.78 -12.76 13.11
N THR A 103 -5.40 -11.73 12.54
CA THR A 103 -6.67 -11.12 12.98
C THR A 103 -7.44 -10.63 11.77
N THR A 104 -8.70 -10.25 11.94
CA THR A 104 -9.47 -9.56 10.92
C THR A 104 -9.39 -8.04 11.07
N LEU A 105 -9.65 -7.33 9.98
CA LEU A 105 -9.47 -5.88 9.93
C LEU A 105 -10.58 -5.16 10.71
N HIS A 106 -11.81 -5.68 10.61
CA HIS A 106 -12.93 -5.14 11.36
C HIS A 106 -12.71 -5.32 12.86
N GLU A 107 -12.13 -6.43 13.35
CA GLU A 107 -11.77 -6.59 14.77
C GLU A 107 -10.75 -5.54 15.24
N MET A 108 -9.74 -5.24 14.41
CA MET A 108 -8.74 -4.22 14.76
C MET A 108 -9.36 -2.83 15.01
N VAL A 109 -10.43 -2.51 14.30
CA VAL A 109 -11.20 -1.25 14.47
C VAL A 109 -12.17 -1.37 15.64
N LEU A 110 -12.97 -2.43 15.67
CA LEU A 110 -14.09 -2.57 16.60
C LEU A 110 -13.67 -2.87 18.03
N LYS A 111 -12.41 -3.24 18.29
CA LYS A 111 -11.88 -3.36 19.66
C LYS A 111 -11.99 -2.06 20.47
N PHE A 112 -12.03 -0.90 19.80
CA PHE A 112 -12.11 0.40 20.48
C PHE A 112 -13.51 0.73 20.98
N ARG A 113 -14.57 0.04 20.50
CA ARG A 113 -15.95 0.27 20.98
C ARG A 113 -16.10 0.10 22.49
N GLY A 114 -15.36 -0.85 23.08
CA GLY A 114 -15.47 -1.16 24.51
C GLY A 114 -14.64 -0.22 25.40
N CYS A 115 -13.48 0.24 24.89
CA CYS A 115 -12.55 1.05 25.68
C CYS A 115 -12.71 2.55 25.45
N GLN A 116 -13.17 2.96 24.27
CA GLN A 116 -13.29 4.36 23.82
C GLN A 116 -14.60 4.56 23.01
N PRO A 117 -15.78 4.20 23.56
CA PRO A 117 -17.05 4.19 22.81
C PRO A 117 -17.38 5.54 22.18
N ASP A 118 -17.29 6.61 22.96
CA ASP A 118 -17.71 7.97 22.57
C ASP A 118 -16.62 8.73 21.78
N LYS A 119 -15.44 8.12 21.58
CA LYS A 119 -14.37 8.79 20.86
C LYS A 119 -14.75 8.96 19.38
N PRO A 120 -14.54 10.15 18.79
CA PRO A 120 -14.80 10.36 17.37
C PRO A 120 -13.95 9.42 16.50
N ALA A 121 -14.60 8.54 15.75
CA ALA A 121 -13.96 7.64 14.81
C ALA A 121 -13.96 8.23 13.39
N VAL A 122 -15.05 8.88 12.98
CA VAL A 122 -15.18 9.56 11.69
C VAL A 122 -15.60 11.01 11.92
N SER A 123 -14.92 11.94 11.24
CA SER A 123 -15.26 13.36 11.20
C SER A 123 -15.33 13.81 9.74
N THR A 124 -16.51 14.17 9.27
CA THR A 124 -16.71 14.46 7.86
C THR A 124 -17.78 15.52 7.62
N TRP A 125 -17.90 15.93 6.36
CA TRP A 125 -18.78 16.99 5.89
C TRP A 125 -20.26 16.63 6.00
N ASP A 126 -20.61 15.35 5.95
CA ASP A 126 -21.99 14.85 6.07
C ASP A 126 -22.34 14.37 7.49
N GLY A 127 -21.42 14.46 8.46
CA GLY A 127 -21.67 14.20 9.89
C GLY A 127 -20.66 13.28 10.54
N GLY A 128 -20.51 13.36 11.87
CA GLY A 128 -19.56 12.53 12.62
C GLY A 128 -20.13 11.18 13.05
N LEU A 129 -19.25 10.22 13.36
CA LEU A 129 -19.59 8.98 14.05
C LEU A 129 -18.53 8.64 15.11
N SER A 130 -18.97 8.18 16.28
CA SER A 130 -18.13 7.59 17.31
C SER A 130 -17.80 6.12 17.03
N TYR A 131 -16.88 5.52 17.78
CA TYR A 131 -16.59 4.09 17.67
C TYR A 131 -17.79 3.21 18.04
N LEU A 132 -18.61 3.64 19.00
CA LEU A 132 -19.85 2.93 19.37
C LEU A 132 -20.90 3.01 18.24
N GLU A 133 -21.11 4.20 17.67
CA GLU A 133 -22.08 4.38 16.58
C GLU A 133 -21.67 3.61 15.32
N ILE A 134 -20.37 3.55 15.01
CA ILE A 134 -19.87 2.71 13.92
C ILE A 134 -20.13 1.24 14.20
N ASP A 135 -19.88 0.75 15.42
CA ASP A 135 -20.14 -0.65 15.77
C ASP A 135 -21.61 -1.01 15.57
N ASP A 136 -22.51 -0.21 16.15
CA ASP A 136 -23.95 -0.45 16.11
C ASP A 136 -24.48 -0.50 14.66
N VAL A 137 -24.18 0.55 13.88
CA VAL A 137 -24.74 0.66 12.52
C VAL A 137 -24.09 -0.35 11.57
N SER A 138 -22.78 -0.61 11.69
CA SER A 138 -22.12 -1.63 10.87
C SER A 138 -22.57 -3.05 11.19
N ALA A 139 -22.87 -3.35 12.47
CA ALA A 139 -23.42 -4.64 12.87
C ALA A 139 -24.81 -4.89 12.28
N ASN A 140 -25.69 -3.89 12.34
CA ASN A 140 -27.04 -4.00 11.78
C ASN A 140 -27.03 -4.16 10.25
N LEU A 141 -26.14 -3.44 9.56
CA LEU A 141 -25.97 -3.60 8.12
C LEU A 141 -25.36 -4.97 7.78
N ALA A 142 -24.37 -5.45 8.54
CA ALA A 142 -23.78 -6.78 8.34
C ALA A 142 -24.84 -7.89 8.45
N ARG A 143 -25.73 -7.81 9.45
CA ARG A 143 -26.84 -8.74 9.60
C ARG A 143 -27.76 -8.73 8.37
N LEU A 144 -28.15 -7.55 7.90
CA LEU A 144 -28.98 -7.43 6.70
C LEU A 144 -28.29 -8.04 5.46
N LEU A 145 -26.97 -7.86 5.31
CA LEU A 145 -26.21 -8.46 4.22
C LEU A 145 -26.25 -9.99 4.31
N MET A 146 -26.11 -10.56 5.51
CA MET A 146 -26.21 -12.00 5.73
C MET A 146 -27.63 -12.53 5.49
N GLU A 147 -28.67 -11.79 5.87
CA GLU A 147 -30.07 -12.12 5.56
C GLU A 147 -30.36 -12.11 4.05
N ARG A 148 -29.59 -11.31 3.30
CA ARG A 148 -29.59 -11.29 1.83
C ARG A 148 -28.65 -12.33 1.22
N GLY A 149 -28.12 -13.20 2.07
CA GLY A 149 -27.35 -14.38 1.69
C GLY A 149 -25.86 -14.15 1.53
N ILE A 150 -25.28 -13.01 1.96
CA ILE A 150 -23.82 -12.85 1.96
C ILE A 150 -23.19 -13.87 2.92
N GLU A 151 -22.25 -14.64 2.39
CA GLU A 151 -21.47 -15.63 3.12
C GLU A 151 -19.97 -15.31 3.04
N ILE A 152 -19.17 -16.07 3.81
CA ILE A 152 -17.71 -15.92 3.84
C ILE A 152 -17.13 -16.10 2.43
N GLY A 153 -16.41 -15.08 1.95
CA GLY A 153 -15.76 -15.08 0.63
C GLY A 153 -16.62 -14.56 -0.51
N ASP A 154 -17.90 -14.23 -0.27
CA ASP A 154 -18.73 -13.55 -1.28
C ASP A 154 -18.21 -12.14 -1.55
N LEU A 155 -18.35 -11.69 -2.80
CA LEU A 155 -17.95 -10.35 -3.22
C LEU A 155 -19.14 -9.38 -3.14
N VAL A 156 -18.93 -8.22 -2.53
CA VAL A 156 -19.92 -7.14 -2.44
C VAL A 156 -19.37 -5.91 -3.14
N GLY A 157 -20.07 -5.41 -4.16
CA GLY A 157 -19.72 -4.17 -4.84
C GLY A 157 -20.00 -2.97 -3.94
N VAL A 158 -19.05 -2.06 -3.83
CA VAL A 158 -19.18 -0.83 -3.03
C VAL A 158 -18.98 0.37 -3.95
N CYS A 159 -20.07 1.02 -4.34
CA CYS A 159 -20.10 2.20 -5.22
C CYS A 159 -20.71 3.40 -4.49
N LEU A 160 -19.98 3.93 -3.51
CA LEU A 160 -20.38 5.09 -2.73
C LEU A 160 -19.36 6.20 -2.92
N GLU A 161 -19.78 7.46 -2.81
CA GLU A 161 -18.87 8.56 -2.54
C GLU A 161 -18.31 8.50 -1.11
N LYS A 162 -17.16 9.15 -0.90
CA LYS A 162 -16.55 9.32 0.41
C LYS A 162 -17.48 10.10 1.35
N SER A 163 -17.93 9.41 2.39
CA SER A 163 -18.96 9.86 3.34
C SER A 163 -18.79 9.10 4.64
N ARG A 164 -19.53 9.47 5.69
CA ARG A 164 -19.58 8.66 6.92
C ARG A 164 -20.08 7.24 6.66
N TRP A 165 -21.03 7.08 5.73
CA TRP A 165 -21.62 5.78 5.40
C TRP A 165 -20.69 4.86 4.63
N ALA A 166 -19.78 5.40 3.82
CA ALA A 166 -18.77 4.58 3.14
C ALA A 166 -17.98 3.75 4.16
N THR A 167 -17.45 4.37 5.23
CA THR A 167 -16.72 3.65 6.29
C THR A 167 -17.56 2.57 6.97
N VAL A 168 -18.84 2.86 7.26
CA VAL A 168 -19.76 1.91 7.88
C VAL A 168 -20.04 0.73 6.94
N VAL A 169 -20.24 0.99 5.65
CA VAL A 169 -20.46 -0.03 4.62
C VAL A 169 -19.25 -0.95 4.50
N LEU A 170 -18.04 -0.40 4.44
CA LEU A 170 -16.82 -1.20 4.38
C LEU A 170 -16.75 -2.14 5.58
N LEU A 171 -16.95 -1.63 6.80
CA LEU A 171 -16.94 -2.46 8.00
C LEU A 171 -18.06 -3.51 8.00
N ALA A 172 -19.28 -3.15 7.58
CA ALA A 172 -20.42 -4.06 7.56
C ALA A 172 -20.21 -5.25 6.62
N VAL A 173 -19.67 -5.00 5.42
CA VAL A 173 -19.33 -6.08 4.47
C VAL A 173 -18.29 -7.02 5.06
N LEU A 174 -17.23 -6.47 5.65
CA LEU A 174 -16.18 -7.26 6.27
C LEU A 174 -16.65 -8.06 7.48
N ARG A 175 -17.62 -7.53 8.24
CA ARG A 175 -18.25 -8.23 9.37
C ARG A 175 -19.17 -9.36 8.92
N ALA A 176 -19.74 -9.24 7.71
CA ALA A 176 -20.58 -10.28 7.11
C ALA A 176 -19.75 -11.40 6.44
N GLY A 177 -18.41 -11.33 6.48
CA GLY A 177 -17.51 -12.24 5.79
C GLY A 177 -17.34 -12.02 4.30
N GLY A 178 -17.96 -10.96 3.77
CA GLY A 178 -17.79 -10.57 2.38
C GLY A 178 -16.50 -9.78 2.16
N ALA A 179 -16.04 -9.76 0.91
CA ALA A 179 -14.97 -8.87 0.46
C ALA A 179 -15.53 -7.71 -0.36
N CYS A 180 -15.03 -6.51 -0.11
CA CYS A 180 -15.45 -5.30 -0.80
C CYS A 180 -14.78 -5.20 -2.18
N VAL A 181 -15.58 -5.21 -3.25
CA VAL A 181 -15.13 -4.78 -4.57
C VAL A 181 -15.30 -3.27 -4.64
N MET A 182 -14.19 -2.53 -4.61
CA MET A 182 -14.23 -1.07 -4.63
C MET A 182 -14.56 -0.57 -6.05
N LEU A 183 -15.73 0.06 -6.19
CA LEU A 183 -16.22 0.62 -7.45
C LEU A 183 -16.14 2.15 -7.38
N ASP A 184 -15.04 2.72 -7.89
CA ASP A 184 -14.81 4.17 -7.83
C ASP A 184 -15.85 4.94 -8.66
N PRO A 185 -16.71 5.79 -8.04
CA PRO A 185 -17.75 6.53 -8.74
C PRO A 185 -17.20 7.62 -9.67
N GLY A 186 -15.91 7.97 -9.58
CA GLY A 186 -15.24 8.85 -10.52
C GLY A 186 -14.95 8.20 -11.88
N LEU A 187 -15.18 6.89 -12.03
CA LEU A 187 -14.97 6.17 -13.28
C LEU A 187 -16.17 6.27 -14.22
N PRO A 188 -15.96 6.21 -15.55
CA PRO A 188 -17.07 6.10 -16.51
C PRO A 188 -17.91 4.84 -16.27
N ARG A 189 -19.24 4.92 -16.44
CA ARG A 189 -20.18 3.81 -16.25
C ARG A 189 -19.72 2.50 -16.87
N GLY A 190 -19.36 2.49 -18.15
CA GLY A 190 -18.92 1.26 -18.84
C GLY A 190 -17.68 0.59 -18.20
N ARG A 191 -16.85 1.35 -17.47
CA ARG A 191 -15.73 0.78 -16.72
C ARG A 191 -16.18 0.13 -15.41
N VAL A 192 -17.14 0.73 -14.72
CA VAL A 192 -17.79 0.15 -13.52
C VAL A 192 -18.55 -1.13 -13.90
N GLU A 193 -19.27 -1.12 -15.02
CA GLU A 193 -19.97 -2.29 -15.56
C GLU A 193 -19.01 -3.45 -15.86
N GLU A 194 -17.87 -3.17 -16.50
CA GLU A 194 -16.85 -4.20 -16.76
C GLU A 194 -16.25 -4.77 -15.47
N MET A 195 -16.05 -3.93 -14.44
CA MET A 195 -15.58 -4.38 -13.12
C MET A 195 -16.60 -5.31 -12.47
N ILE A 196 -17.88 -4.92 -12.43
CA ILE A 196 -18.99 -5.73 -11.90
C ILE A 196 -19.11 -7.05 -12.67
N ARG A 197 -19.06 -7.01 -14.00
CA ARG A 197 -19.13 -8.21 -14.84
C ARG A 197 -17.99 -9.19 -14.57
N ARG A 198 -16.80 -8.68 -14.24
CA ARG A 198 -15.62 -9.49 -13.95
C ARG A 198 -15.59 -10.04 -12.53
N SER A 199 -16.00 -9.24 -11.54
CA SER A 199 -16.02 -9.68 -10.15
C SER A 199 -17.28 -10.47 -9.80
N MET A 200 -18.37 -10.31 -10.57
CA MET A 200 -19.67 -10.93 -10.29
C MET A 200 -20.07 -10.80 -8.82
N PRO A 201 -20.12 -9.57 -8.27
CA PRO A 201 -20.49 -9.39 -6.88
C PRO A 201 -21.92 -9.85 -6.67
N LYS A 202 -22.19 -10.44 -5.50
CA LYS A 202 -23.53 -10.97 -5.16
C LYS A 202 -24.56 -9.87 -4.96
N ILE A 203 -24.10 -8.71 -4.49
CA ILE A 203 -24.88 -7.50 -4.31
C ILE A 203 -23.97 -6.28 -4.51
N VAL A 204 -24.54 -5.17 -4.96
CA VAL A 204 -23.89 -3.86 -5.01
C VAL A 204 -24.57 -2.91 -4.02
N LEU A 205 -23.76 -2.25 -3.20
CA LEU A 205 -24.17 -1.17 -2.31
C LEU A 205 -23.80 0.14 -2.98
N ALA A 206 -24.76 1.04 -3.14
CA ALA A 206 -24.54 2.34 -3.78
C ALA A 206 -25.33 3.43 -3.07
N THR A 207 -24.94 4.69 -3.19
CA THR A 207 -25.79 5.81 -2.77
C THR A 207 -26.82 6.11 -3.86
N GLU A 208 -27.83 6.93 -3.53
CA GLU A 208 -28.81 7.41 -4.53
C GLU A 208 -28.14 8.16 -5.68
N THR A 209 -27.09 8.94 -5.37
CA THR A 209 -26.34 9.73 -6.35
C THR A 209 -25.55 8.84 -7.32
N GLN A 210 -25.06 7.69 -6.87
CA GLN A 210 -24.33 6.73 -7.70
C GLN A 210 -25.22 5.66 -8.35
N ASN A 211 -26.53 5.64 -8.08
CA ASN A 211 -27.43 4.62 -8.63
C ASN A 211 -27.35 4.54 -10.16
N GLY A 212 -27.20 5.68 -10.86
CA GLY A 212 -27.09 5.70 -12.32
C GLY A 212 -25.84 5.00 -12.90
N LEU A 213 -24.82 4.70 -12.08
CA LEU A 213 -23.63 3.94 -12.50
C LEU A 213 -23.84 2.43 -12.41
N VAL A 214 -24.77 1.98 -11.58
CA VAL A 214 -24.98 0.57 -11.22
C VAL A 214 -26.40 0.08 -11.50
N SER A 215 -27.31 0.98 -11.90
CA SER A 215 -28.67 0.66 -12.33
C SER A 215 -28.64 -0.17 -13.60
N ASP A 216 -29.69 -0.95 -13.82
CA ASP A 216 -29.90 -1.74 -15.04
C ASP A 216 -28.86 -2.85 -15.27
N LEU A 217 -28.09 -3.19 -14.24
CA LEU A 217 -27.19 -4.34 -14.23
C LEU A 217 -27.90 -5.57 -13.69
N ASP A 218 -27.46 -6.76 -14.11
CA ASP A 218 -28.01 -8.05 -13.65
C ASP A 218 -27.70 -8.35 -12.17
N THR A 219 -27.00 -7.45 -11.47
CA THR A 219 -26.62 -7.59 -10.07
C THR A 219 -27.57 -6.82 -9.16
N PRO A 220 -28.08 -7.43 -8.06
CA PRO A 220 -28.93 -6.72 -7.11
C PRO A 220 -28.25 -5.48 -6.51
N VAL A 221 -28.95 -4.34 -6.51
CA VAL A 221 -28.46 -3.07 -5.95
C VAL A 221 -29.22 -2.71 -4.68
N THR A 222 -28.50 -2.22 -3.67
CA THR A 222 -29.05 -1.64 -2.45
C THR A 222 -28.62 -0.21 -2.30
N LEU A 223 -29.60 0.68 -2.17
CA LEU A 223 -29.35 2.10 -1.96
C LEU A 223 -29.09 2.40 -0.49
N ILE A 224 -27.96 3.03 -0.22
CA ILE A 224 -27.52 3.48 1.10
C ILE A 224 -27.90 4.96 1.23
N THR A 225 -28.84 5.23 2.13
CA THR A 225 -29.32 6.58 2.48
C THR A 225 -29.35 6.75 4.00
N ASP A 226 -29.41 7.99 4.47
CA ASP A 226 -29.58 8.26 5.91
C ASP A 226 -30.80 7.53 6.48
N MET A 227 -31.94 7.62 5.79
CA MET A 227 -33.19 6.96 6.19
C MET A 227 -33.06 5.44 6.21
N PHE A 228 -32.40 4.86 5.21
CA PHE A 228 -32.15 3.43 5.16
C PHE A 228 -31.29 2.99 6.36
N MET A 229 -30.17 3.67 6.59
CA MET A 229 -29.25 3.32 7.69
C MET A 229 -29.89 3.46 9.06
N GLN A 230 -30.75 4.47 9.25
CA GLN A 230 -31.51 4.66 10.49
C GLN A 230 -32.66 3.66 10.67
N SER A 231 -33.20 3.12 9.58
CA SER A 231 -34.29 2.13 9.61
C SER A 231 -33.83 0.71 9.91
N LEU A 232 -32.51 0.47 9.92
CA LEU A 232 -31.96 -0.86 10.16
C LEU A 232 -32.38 -1.36 11.55
N PRO A 233 -32.95 -2.58 11.66
CA PRO A 233 -33.41 -3.10 12.94
C PRO A 233 -32.23 -3.28 13.89
N ARG A 234 -32.35 -2.71 15.10
CA ARG A 234 -31.40 -2.89 16.19
C ARG A 234 -31.72 -4.17 16.92
N GLU A 235 -30.79 -5.11 16.93
CA GLU A 235 -30.91 -6.34 17.73
C GLU A 235 -29.61 -6.60 18.49
N ASP A 236 -29.75 -6.94 19.78
CA ASP A 236 -28.62 -7.12 20.69
C ASP A 236 -27.88 -8.45 20.47
N LYS A 237 -28.45 -9.39 19.71
CA LYS A 237 -27.98 -10.78 19.63
C LYS A 237 -27.95 -11.28 18.20
N PHE A 238 -26.87 -10.97 17.48
CA PHE A 238 -26.57 -11.62 16.22
C PHE A 238 -25.11 -12.07 16.19
N CYS A 239 -24.89 -13.36 15.89
CA CYS A 239 -23.55 -13.90 15.79
C CYS A 239 -23.01 -13.63 14.40
N LEU A 240 -22.00 -12.76 14.31
CA LEU A 240 -21.24 -12.55 13.08
C LEU A 240 -20.42 -13.81 12.75
N PRO A 241 -20.15 -14.07 11.46
CA PRO A 241 -19.32 -15.17 11.03
C PRO A 241 -17.92 -15.08 11.64
N SER A 242 -17.31 -16.25 11.85
CA SER A 242 -15.91 -16.35 12.25
C SER A 242 -15.03 -16.41 11.00
N ASP A 243 -14.74 -15.24 10.43
CA ASP A 243 -13.83 -15.16 9.28
C ASP A 243 -12.39 -15.48 9.62
N SER A 244 -11.66 -16.00 8.63
CA SER A 244 -10.22 -16.25 8.74
C SER A 244 -9.42 -15.03 8.29
N SER A 245 -8.23 -14.86 8.87
CA SER A 245 -7.24 -13.89 8.40
C SER A 245 -6.80 -14.11 6.94
N SER A 246 -7.04 -15.29 6.36
CA SER A 246 -6.77 -15.59 4.95
C SER A 246 -7.93 -15.24 4.01
N CYS A 247 -9.09 -14.81 4.53
CA CYS A 247 -10.21 -14.45 3.68
C CYS A 247 -9.90 -13.16 2.90
N ALA A 248 -10.41 -13.11 1.68
CA ALA A 248 -10.39 -11.90 0.87
C ALA A 248 -11.14 -10.78 1.60
N LEU A 249 -10.61 -9.57 1.49
CA LEU A 249 -11.06 -8.38 2.22
C LEU A 249 -11.41 -7.27 1.22
N PHE A 250 -10.51 -6.99 0.27
CA PHE A 250 -10.73 -6.02 -0.80
C PHE A 250 -10.38 -6.58 -2.16
N VAL A 251 -11.17 -6.21 -3.15
CA VAL A 251 -10.88 -6.39 -4.57
C VAL A 251 -10.78 -5.02 -5.22
N LEU A 252 -9.61 -4.70 -5.76
CA LEU A 252 -9.32 -3.46 -6.47
C LEU A 252 -9.01 -3.76 -7.93
N PHE A 253 -9.37 -2.86 -8.84
CA PHE A 253 -9.01 -3.01 -10.25
C PHE A 253 -7.94 -2.00 -10.67
N THR A 254 -6.87 -2.52 -11.25
CA THR A 254 -5.79 -1.71 -11.83
C THR A 254 -5.99 -1.56 -13.34
N SER A 255 -5.41 -0.51 -13.95
CA SER A 255 -5.61 -0.19 -15.37
C SER A 255 -5.17 -1.28 -16.34
N GLY A 256 -4.22 -2.13 -15.95
CA GLY A 256 -3.70 -3.23 -16.76
C GLY A 256 -2.96 -2.75 -18.02
N SER A 257 -1.76 -3.26 -18.27
CA SER A 257 -0.99 -2.90 -19.47
C SER A 257 -1.68 -3.25 -20.80
N THR A 258 -2.66 -4.16 -20.77
CA THR A 258 -3.43 -4.61 -21.94
C THR A 258 -4.73 -3.81 -22.15
N GLY A 259 -4.98 -2.76 -21.35
CA GLY A 259 -6.21 -1.97 -21.37
C GLY A 259 -7.41 -2.64 -20.68
N THR A 260 -7.30 -3.93 -20.34
CA THR A 260 -8.32 -4.67 -19.58
C THR A 260 -8.01 -4.59 -18.08
N PRO A 261 -8.97 -4.18 -17.23
CA PRO A 261 -8.75 -4.09 -15.80
C PRO A 261 -8.36 -5.44 -15.17
N LYS A 262 -7.33 -5.42 -14.31
CA LYS A 262 -6.88 -6.59 -13.55
C LYS A 262 -7.25 -6.43 -12.08
N ALA A 263 -7.91 -7.45 -11.53
CA ALA A 263 -8.27 -7.49 -10.12
C ALA A 263 -7.06 -7.84 -9.26
N LEU A 264 -6.83 -7.06 -8.21
CA LEU A 264 -5.96 -7.34 -7.08
C LEU A 264 -6.84 -7.74 -5.91
N VAL A 265 -6.55 -8.89 -5.30
CA VAL A 265 -7.23 -9.36 -4.10
C VAL A 265 -6.30 -9.11 -2.91
N LEU A 266 -6.80 -8.41 -1.89
CA LEU A 266 -6.12 -8.21 -0.61
C LEU A 266 -6.80 -9.07 0.44
N GLU A 267 -6.02 -9.82 1.23
CA GLU A 267 -6.52 -10.59 2.37
C GLU A 267 -6.37 -9.80 3.68
N HIS A 268 -7.13 -10.20 4.71
CA HIS A 268 -7.03 -9.64 6.06
C HIS A 268 -5.58 -9.64 6.58
N ARG A 269 -4.89 -10.79 6.53
CA ARG A 269 -3.52 -10.95 7.03
C ARG A 269 -2.55 -9.96 6.41
N ASN A 270 -2.68 -9.64 5.11
CA ASN A 270 -1.75 -8.76 4.43
C ASN A 270 -1.87 -7.35 5.01
N LEU A 271 -3.10 -6.83 5.08
CA LEU A 271 -3.35 -5.47 5.51
C LEU A 271 -3.16 -5.30 7.02
N CYS A 272 -3.64 -6.26 7.83
CA CYS A 272 -3.46 -6.26 9.29
C CYS A 272 -1.99 -6.28 9.69
N THR A 273 -1.17 -7.10 9.02
CA THR A 273 0.30 -7.13 9.23
C THR A 273 0.92 -5.79 8.87
N SER A 274 0.62 -5.27 7.68
CA SER A 274 1.13 -3.99 7.20
C SER A 274 0.79 -2.83 8.13
N ILE A 275 -0.47 -2.72 8.57
CA ILE A 275 -0.91 -1.65 9.49
C ILE A 275 -0.17 -1.76 10.83
N ARG A 276 -0.07 -2.97 11.40
CA ARG A 276 0.61 -3.19 12.68
C ARG A 276 2.07 -2.74 12.63
N ASP A 277 2.77 -3.04 11.54
CA ASP A 277 4.22 -2.86 11.46
C ASP A 277 4.62 -1.45 11.01
N HIS A 278 3.86 -0.84 10.09
CA HIS A 278 4.21 0.49 9.63
C HIS A 278 3.74 1.61 10.57
N ARG A 279 2.79 1.36 11.49
CA ARG A 279 2.21 2.43 12.34
C ARG A 279 3.24 3.26 13.09
N SER A 280 4.30 2.63 13.61
CA SER A 280 5.34 3.33 14.38
C SER A 280 6.22 4.20 13.48
N GLY A 281 6.55 3.73 12.28
CA GLY A 281 7.30 4.52 11.30
C GLY A 281 6.51 5.70 10.74
N MET A 282 5.17 5.61 10.73
CA MET A 282 4.27 6.68 10.30
C MET A 282 3.79 7.59 11.45
N ASN A 283 4.18 7.32 12.70
CA ASN A 283 3.69 8.02 13.89
C ASN A 283 2.15 8.04 14.04
N ILE A 284 1.48 6.95 13.63
CA ILE A 284 0.01 6.85 13.74
C ILE A 284 -0.36 6.19 15.07
N SER A 285 -1.27 6.84 15.79
CA SER A 285 -1.70 6.47 17.13
C SER A 285 -3.19 6.73 17.34
N GLY A 286 -3.68 6.47 18.56
CA GLY A 286 -5.05 6.83 18.94
C GLY A 286 -5.32 8.34 18.90
N GLU A 287 -4.29 9.19 18.96
CA GLU A 287 -4.43 10.65 18.91
C GLU A 287 -4.36 11.21 17.48
N SER A 288 -4.14 10.32 16.50
CA SER A 288 -4.04 10.70 15.10
C SER A 288 -5.39 11.06 14.51
N ARG A 289 -5.40 12.13 13.72
CA ARG A 289 -6.53 12.60 12.93
C ARG A 289 -6.10 12.56 11.47
N GLY A 290 -6.34 11.43 10.82
CA GLY A 290 -5.81 11.17 9.47
C GLY A 290 -6.78 11.58 8.38
N LEU A 291 -6.24 12.11 7.27
CA LEU A 291 -7.04 12.52 6.12
C LEU A 291 -7.35 11.34 5.19
N HIS A 292 -8.60 11.21 4.78
CA HIS A 292 -8.97 10.34 3.67
C HIS A 292 -9.02 11.12 2.36
N PHE A 293 -7.93 11.08 1.59
CA PHE A 293 -7.74 11.85 0.36
C PHE A 293 -7.74 10.99 -0.90
N ALA A 294 -7.01 9.87 -0.90
CA ALA A 294 -6.75 9.05 -2.08
C ALA A 294 -8.02 8.53 -2.76
N ALA A 295 -8.03 8.50 -4.10
CA ALA A 295 -9.16 7.96 -4.88
C ALA A 295 -9.34 6.46 -4.64
N TYR A 296 -10.58 5.95 -4.71
CA TYR A 296 -10.89 4.53 -4.48
C TYR A 296 -10.26 3.59 -5.51
N ALA A 297 -9.82 4.11 -6.66
CA ALA A 297 -9.01 3.38 -7.63
C ALA A 297 -7.65 2.90 -7.09
N PHE A 298 -7.18 3.38 -5.93
CA PHE A 298 -5.87 3.03 -5.36
C PHE A 298 -5.99 2.39 -3.98
N ASP A 299 -5.18 1.37 -3.72
CA ASP A 299 -5.10 0.65 -2.43
C ASP A 299 -4.78 1.56 -1.24
N ILE A 300 -4.02 2.63 -1.46
CA ILE A 300 -3.73 3.65 -0.45
C ILE A 300 -5.02 4.27 0.15
N SER A 301 -6.15 4.29 -0.57
CA SER A 301 -7.41 4.79 -0.04
C SER A 301 -7.95 3.91 1.10
N ILE A 302 -7.79 2.58 0.98
CA ILE A 302 -8.14 1.63 2.04
C ILE A 302 -7.16 1.81 3.20
N TYR A 303 -5.89 1.97 2.87
CA TYR A 303 -4.85 2.15 3.88
C TYR A 303 -5.09 3.41 4.73
N GLU A 304 -5.44 4.55 4.13
CA GLU A 304 -5.82 5.78 4.85
C GLU A 304 -6.94 5.56 5.87
N VAL A 305 -7.99 4.82 5.49
CA VAL A 305 -9.13 4.50 6.35
C VAL A 305 -8.69 3.64 7.53
N PHE A 306 -8.12 2.47 7.24
CA PHE A 306 -7.93 1.45 8.27
C PHE A 306 -6.68 1.64 9.10
N ASN A 307 -5.65 2.32 8.60
CA ASN A 307 -4.45 2.61 9.38
C ASN A 307 -4.77 3.53 10.58
N VAL A 308 -5.69 4.49 10.39
CA VAL A 308 -6.15 5.41 11.43
C VAL A 308 -7.12 4.70 12.39
N LEU A 309 -8.17 4.07 11.85
CA LEU A 309 -9.22 3.47 12.67
C LEU A 309 -8.73 2.26 13.49
N SER A 310 -7.80 1.47 12.95
CA SER A 310 -7.20 0.32 13.66
C SER A 310 -6.29 0.72 14.84
N CYS A 311 -5.96 2.00 14.94
CA CYS A 311 -5.18 2.60 16.02
C CYS A 311 -6.05 3.37 17.02
N GLY A 312 -7.36 3.51 16.79
CA GLY A 312 -8.25 4.28 17.67
C GLY A 312 -8.24 5.78 17.39
N GLY A 313 -7.73 6.18 16.22
CA GLY A 313 -7.70 7.57 15.76
C GLY A 313 -9.03 8.03 15.17
N CYS A 314 -9.03 9.22 14.57
CA CYS A 314 -10.19 9.80 13.91
C CYS A 314 -9.92 9.98 12.40
N LEU A 315 -10.73 9.35 11.56
CA LEU A 315 -10.67 9.50 10.12
C LEU A 315 -11.42 10.77 9.69
N CYS A 316 -10.69 11.71 9.10
CA CYS A 316 -11.23 12.96 8.56
C CYS A 316 -11.50 12.82 7.06
N ILE A 317 -12.77 12.83 6.67
CA ILE A 317 -13.18 12.61 5.28
C ILE A 317 -13.71 13.93 4.70
N LEU A 318 -13.12 14.37 3.60
CA LEU A 318 -13.53 15.58 2.90
C LEU A 318 -14.55 15.29 1.78
N SER A 319 -15.38 16.27 1.47
CA SER A 319 -16.21 16.24 0.25
C SER A 319 -15.36 16.45 -1.00
N GLU A 320 -15.90 16.07 -2.16
CA GLU A 320 -15.20 16.28 -3.43
C GLU A 320 -14.94 17.77 -3.73
N SER A 321 -15.87 18.66 -3.33
CA SER A 321 -15.68 20.11 -3.46
C SER A 321 -14.52 20.62 -2.59
N GLN A 322 -14.43 20.14 -1.33
CA GLN A 322 -13.32 20.48 -0.44
C GLN A 322 -11.99 19.93 -0.97
N ARG A 323 -11.99 18.78 -1.64
CA ARG A 323 -10.78 18.19 -2.25
C ARG A 323 -10.17 19.12 -3.28
N MET A 324 -11.02 19.71 -4.10
CA MET A 324 -10.62 20.55 -5.22
C MET A 324 -10.34 22.00 -4.81
N ASN A 325 -11.08 22.52 -3.83
CA ASN A 325 -11.14 23.96 -3.60
C ASN A 325 -10.82 24.41 -2.16
N GLY A 326 -10.70 23.48 -1.19
CA GLY A 326 -10.65 23.83 0.23
C GLY A 326 -9.83 22.88 1.10
N LEU A 327 -8.78 22.27 0.53
CA LEU A 327 -8.00 21.23 1.19
C LEU A 327 -7.29 21.76 2.43
N SER A 328 -6.60 22.89 2.32
CA SER A 328 -5.84 23.50 3.41
C SER A 328 -6.76 23.92 4.56
N GLU A 329 -7.90 24.54 4.24
CA GLU A 329 -8.91 24.96 5.19
C GLU A 329 -9.50 23.77 5.93
N PHE A 330 -9.76 22.67 5.22
CA PHE A 330 -10.25 21.43 5.82
C PHE A 330 -9.21 20.80 6.76
N ILE A 331 -7.94 20.72 6.35
CA ILE A 331 -6.84 20.20 7.17
C ILE A 331 -6.75 20.95 8.50
N VAL A 332 -6.78 22.28 8.45
CA VAL A 332 -6.70 23.13 9.65
C VAL A 332 -7.96 22.98 10.52
N ALA A 333 -9.15 23.08 9.91
CA ALA A 333 -10.42 22.98 10.63
C ALA A 333 -10.60 21.62 11.33
N GLN A 334 -10.18 20.55 10.67
CA GLN A 334 -10.24 19.19 11.19
C GLN A 334 -9.05 18.82 12.06
N ARG A 335 -8.05 19.69 12.25
CA ARG A 335 -6.85 19.45 13.06
C ARG A 335 -6.14 18.15 12.69
N ILE A 336 -5.96 17.94 11.39
CA ILE A 336 -5.26 16.76 10.84
C ILE A 336 -3.79 16.83 11.26
N ASN A 337 -3.22 15.70 11.70
CA ASN A 337 -1.90 15.66 12.35
C ASN A 337 -1.05 14.46 11.95
#